data_AF-A0A2P6WI77-F1
#
_entry.id   AF-A0A2P6WI77-F1
#
_cell.length_a   1.000
_cell.length_b   1.000
_cell.length_c   1.000
_cell.angle_alpha   90.00
_cell.angle_beta   90.00
_cell.angle_gamma   90.00
#
_symmetry.space_group_name_H-M   'P 1'
#
loop_
_entity.id
_entity.type
_entity.pdbx_description
1 polymer ?
#
loop_
_entity_poly.entity_id
_entity_poly.type
_entity_poly.pdbx_seq_one_letter_code
_entity_poly.pdbx_strand_id
1 'polypeptide(L)' 'MGTAIRKRRLALGLTQEQLAEKADLHWTYVSGIERGIRNVSIVNLFHIAMALDVRVRDLVKF' A
#
# COMPACT_ATOMS: atom_id res chain seq x y z
N MET A 1 -0.72 -0.13 9.71
CA MET A 1 -0.97 0.22 8.30
C MET A 1 0.05 -0.41 7.35
N GLY A 2 1.34 -0.05 7.42
CA GLY A 2 2.37 -0.60 6.51
C GLY A 2 2.44 -2.13 6.47
N THR A 3 2.31 -2.80 7.62
CA THR A 3 2.24 -4.27 7.71
C THR A 3 0.99 -4.87 7.06
N ALA A 4 -0.15 -4.18 7.11
CA ALA A 4 -1.40 -4.62 6.48
C ALA A 4 -1.30 -4.52 4.95
N ILE A 5 -0.74 -3.40 4.45
CA ILE A 5 -0.42 -3.18 3.03
C ILE A 5 0.50 -4.31 2.53
N ARG A 6 1.60 -4.56 3.24
CA ARG A 6 2.55 -5.64 2.89
C ARG A 6 1.89 -7.00 2.86
N LYS A 7 1.08 -7.33 3.87
CA LYS A 7 0.39 -8.62 3.95
C LYS A 7 -0.56 -8.83 2.77
N ARG A 8 -1.37 -7.82 2.43
CA ARG A 8 -2.30 -7.90 1.30
C ARG A 8 -1.56 -7.95 -0.04
N ARG A 9 -0.50 -7.15 -0.22
CA ARG A 9 0.35 -7.18 -1.42
C ARG A 9 0.92 -8.57 -1.67
N LEU A 10 1.49 -9.20 -0.65
CA LEU A 10 2.06 -10.55 -0.76
C LEU A 10 0.98 -11.60 -1.04
N ALA A 11 -0.22 -11.48 -0.45
CA ALA A 11 -1.35 -12.37 -0.75
C ALA A 11 -1.83 -12.28 -2.21
N LEU A 12 -1.58 -11.15 -2.89
CA LEU A 12 -1.84 -10.95 -4.32
C LEU A 12 -0.65 -11.32 -5.22
N GLY A 13 0.47 -11.79 -4.64
CA GLY A 13 1.67 -12.15 -5.40
C GLY A 13 2.41 -10.96 -6.02
N LEU A 14 2.18 -9.73 -5.55
CA LEU A 14 2.74 -8.51 -6.14
C LEU A 14 4.10 -8.15 -5.53
N THR A 15 5.04 -7.66 -6.36
CA THR A 15 6.24 -6.95 -5.90
C THR A 15 5.91 -5.53 -5.43
N GLN A 16 6.87 -4.84 -4.78
CA GLN A 16 6.66 -3.45 -4.36
C GLN A 16 6.50 -2.53 -5.59
N GLU A 17 7.27 -2.78 -6.65
CA GLU A 17 7.21 -2.09 -7.93
C GLU A 17 5.85 -2.28 -8.60
N GLN A 18 5.32 -3.51 -8.62
CA GLN A 18 4.00 -3.79 -9.20
C GLN A 18 2.86 -3.13 -8.42
N LEU A 19 2.94 -3.08 -7.08
CA LEU A 19 1.97 -2.32 -6.28
C LEU A 19 2.09 -0.82 -6.59
N ALA A 20 3.31 -0.31 -6.70
CA ALA A 20 3.55 1.10 -6.97
C ALA A 20 3.00 1.52 -8.33
N GLU A 21 3.26 0.73 -9.37
CA GLU A 21 2.70 0.92 -10.72
C GLU A 21 1.17 0.92 -10.69
N LYS A 22 0.55 -0.08 -10.04
CA LYS A 22 -0.92 -0.16 -9.90
C LYS A 22 -1.52 1.00 -9.12
N ALA A 23 -0.78 1.59 -8.19
CA ALA A 23 -1.23 2.69 -7.34
C ALA A 23 -0.84 4.08 -7.90
N ASP A 24 -0.19 4.14 -9.07
CA ASP A 24 0.40 5.36 -9.62
C ASP A 24 1.35 6.07 -8.63
N LEU A 25 2.27 5.29 -8.05
CA LEU A 25 3.25 5.72 -7.05
C LEU A 25 4.64 5.25 -7.43
N HIS A 26 5.66 5.88 -6.85
CA HIS A 26 7.03 5.41 -6.96
C HIS A 26 7.30 4.25 -5.99
N TRP A 27 8.01 3.20 -6.42
CA TRP A 27 8.26 1.99 -5.63
C TRP A 27 8.99 2.26 -4.29
N THR A 28 9.88 3.25 -4.25
CA THR A 28 10.56 3.67 -3.01
C THR A 28 9.58 4.26 -1.98
N TYR A 29 8.50 4.89 -2.43
CA TYR A 29 7.44 5.41 -1.56
C TYR A 29 6.65 4.25 -0.95
N VAL A 30 6.26 3.26 -1.77
CA VAL A 30 5.62 2.02 -1.29
C VAL A 30 6.51 1.28 -0.29
N SER A 31 7.80 1.12 -0.60
CA SER A 31 8.77 0.50 0.31
C SER A 31 8.87 1.24 1.65
N GLY A 32 8.90 2.58 1.61
CA GLY A 32 8.90 3.42 2.82
C GLY A 32 7.62 3.29 3.65
N ILE A 33 6.45 3.16 3.01
CA ILE A 33 5.16 2.96 3.68
C ILE A 33 5.13 1.59 4.38
N GLU A 34 5.52 0.52 3.69
CA GLU A 34 5.51 -0.83 4.27
C GLU A 34 6.42 -0.96 5.48
N ARG A 35 7.53 -0.21 5.49
CA ARG A 35 8.50 -0.14 6.59
C ARG A 35 8.10 0.84 7.70
N GLY A 36 7.04 1.63 7.53
CA GLY A 36 6.62 2.65 8.49
C GLY A 36 7.51 3.90 8.53
N ILE A 37 8.35 4.12 7.52
CA ILE A 37 9.26 5.27 7.42
C ILE A 37 8.55 6.49 6.80
N ARG A 38 7.51 6.25 5.99
CA ARG A 38 6.73 7.30 5.32
C ARG A 38 5.32 7.38 5.89
N ASN A 39 4.87 8.60 6.15
CA ASN A 39 3.45 8.89 6.36
C ASN A 39 2.75 8.95 4.99
N VAL A 40 1.65 8.20 4.86
CA VAL A 40 0.83 8.20 3.65
C VAL A 40 -0.24 9.29 3.76
N SER A 41 -0.50 10.01 2.67
CA SER A 41 -1.67 10.87 2.59
C SER A 41 -2.94 10.02 2.44
N ILE A 42 -4.10 10.57 2.79
CA ILE A 42 -5.37 9.85 2.60
C ILE A 42 -5.62 9.51 1.12
N VAL A 43 -5.24 10.41 0.20
CA VAL A 43 -5.37 10.22 -1.26
C VAL A 43 -4.52 9.03 -1.72
N ASN A 44 -3.25 8.98 -1.33
CA ASN A 44 -2.37 7.87 -1.70
C ASN A 44 -2.81 6.56 -1.04
N LEU A 45 -3.40 6.62 0.15
CA LEU A 45 -3.98 5.44 0.80
C LEU A 45 -5.18 4.89 0.03
N PHE A 46 -6.00 5.76 -0.58
CA PHE A 46 -7.06 5.32 -1.50
C PHE A 46 -6.48 4.63 -2.74
N HIS A 47 -5.45 5.20 -3.38
CA HIS A 47 -4.80 4.56 -4.54
C HIS A 47 -4.23 3.19 -4.18
N ILE A 48 -3.56 3.07 -3.03
CA ILE A 48 -3.03 1.80 -2.53
C ILE A 48 -4.15 0.80 -2.25
N ALA A 49 -5.25 1.23 -1.63
CA ALA A 49 -6.38 0.35 -1.33
C ALA A 49 -7.03 -0.17 -2.61
N MET A 50 -7.23 0.69 -3.62
CA MET A 50 -7.73 0.28 -4.94
C MET A 50 -6.78 -0.71 -5.63
N ALA A 51 -5.48 -0.42 -5.63
CA ALA A 51 -4.46 -1.29 -6.23
C ALA A 51 -4.36 -2.67 -5.55
N LEU A 52 -4.75 -2.75 -4.27
CA LEU A 52 -4.77 -3.97 -3.46
C LEU A 52 -6.14 -4.66 -3.40
N ASP A 53 -7.13 -4.14 -4.13
CA ASP A 53 -8.50 -4.68 -4.15
C ASP A 53 -9.05 -4.88 -2.72
N VAL A 54 -9.00 -3.82 -1.92
CA VAL A 54 -9.52 -3.74 -0.54
C VAL A 54 -10.06 -2.35 -0.25
N ARG A 55 -10.80 -2.20 0.85
CA ARG A 55 -11.22 -0.88 1.35
C ARG A 55 -10.12 -0.28 2.23
N VAL A 56 -10.04 1.05 2.29
CA VAL A 56 -9.08 1.76 3.17
C VAL A 56 -9.19 1.29 4.63
N ARG A 57 -10.42 1.03 5.11
CA ARG A 57 -10.66 0.51 6.47
C ARG A 57 -10.03 -0.85 6.76
N ASP A 58 -9.73 -1.64 5.74
CA ASP A 58 -9.09 -2.95 5.90
C ASP A 58 -7.56 -2.79 6.13
N LEU A 59 -7.00 -1.59 5.84
CA LEU A 59 -5.59 -1.26 5.98
C LEU A 59 -5.26 -0.48 7.28
N VAL A 60 -6.25 0.16 7.88
CA VAL A 60 -6.11 0.92 9.13
C VAL A 60 -6.70 0.14 10.31
N LYS A 61 -6.10 0.28 11.49
CA LYS A 61 -6.68 -0.22 12.74
C LYS A 61 -7.26 0.98 13.48
N PHE A 62 -8.51 0.87 13.92
CA PHE A 62 -9.14 1.80 14.85
C PHE A 62 -8.94 1.28 16.28
#